data_AF-A0A966W0Z7-F1
#
_entry.id   AF-A0A966W0Z7-F1
#
_cell.length_a   1.000
_cell.length_b   1.000
_cell.length_c   1.000
_cell.angle_alpha   90.00
_cell.angle_beta   90.00
_cell.angle_gamma   90.00
#
_symmetry.space_group_name_H-M   'P 1'
#
loop_
_entity.id
_entity.type
_entity.pdbx_description
1 polymer ?
#
loop_
_entity_poly.entity_id
_entity_poly.type
_entity_poly.pdbx_seq_one_letter_code
_entity_poly.pdbx_strand_id
1 'polypeptide(L)'
;MLTNVHQSRPNDDSVREMFQKLRELCGRICDASEIEDAVLHAVRKQDLRDYHRTQTEVGFWHPALTEAMADFAEDTPTRIKFYRLAIEQGKALQQPTYTALLDLAHELHEVGRTEEAEACLRDGRAQAQALGDSFWIENADRYLAEMQLPPA
;
A
#
# COMPACT_ATOMS: atom_id res chain seq x y z
N MET A 1 -20.85 -27.38 0.46
CA MET A 1 -19.88 -27.66 1.52
C MET A 1 -18.95 -26.46 1.60
N LEU A 2 -19.11 -25.61 2.62
CA LEU A 2 -18.21 -24.49 2.87
C LEU A 2 -17.08 -25.02 3.75
N THR A 3 -15.92 -25.28 3.16
CA THR A 3 -14.70 -25.58 3.92
C THR A 3 -14.31 -24.32 4.69
N ASN A 4 -14.51 -24.37 6.00
CA ASN A 4 -13.81 -23.51 6.95
C ASN A 4 -12.30 -23.72 6.75
N VAL A 5 -11.69 -22.90 5.90
CA VAL A 5 -10.24 -22.76 5.86
C VAL A 5 -9.89 -22.08 7.18
N HIS A 6 -9.40 -22.87 8.13
CA HIS A 6 -8.86 -22.36 9.38
C HIS A 6 -7.63 -21.52 9.00
N GLN A 7 -7.83 -20.21 8.87
CA GLN A 7 -6.77 -19.25 8.59
C GLN A 7 -5.81 -19.25 9.78
N SER A 8 -4.73 -20.01 9.64
CA SER A 8 -3.65 -19.99 10.62
C SER A 8 -2.84 -18.74 10.37
N ARG A 9 -2.72 -17.89 11.40
CA ARG A 9 -1.85 -16.71 11.35
C ARG A 9 -0.45 -17.17 10.92
N PRO A 10 0.15 -16.55 9.88
CA PRO A 10 1.48 -16.97 9.44
C PRO A 10 2.49 -16.83 10.58
N ASN A 11 3.46 -17.77 10.64
CA ASN A 11 4.53 -17.70 11.62
C ASN A 11 5.52 -16.57 11.27
N ASP A 12 6.31 -16.15 12.26
CA ASP A 12 7.21 -14.99 12.13
C ASP A 12 8.27 -15.18 11.03
N ASP A 13 8.69 -16.42 10.75
CA ASP A 13 9.66 -16.71 9.71
C ASP A 13 9.05 -16.52 8.31
N SER A 14 7.82 -17.01 8.08
CA SER A 14 7.09 -16.78 6.83
C SER A 14 6.81 -15.30 6.57
N VAL A 15 6.49 -14.53 7.62
CA VAL A 15 6.32 -13.07 7.50
C VAL A 15 7.65 -12.39 7.12
N ARG A 16 8.76 -12.81 7.72
CA ARG A 16 10.10 -12.28 7.40
C ARG A 16 10.51 -12.58 5.97
N GLU A 17 10.33 -13.81 5.51
CA GLU A 17 10.59 -14.22 4.13
C GLU A 17 9.74 -13.43 3.14
N MET A 18 8.46 -13.22 3.47
CA MET A 18 7.58 -12.38 2.67
C MET A 18 8.11 -10.95 2.53
N PHE A 19 8.53 -10.31 3.63
CA PHE A 19 9.07 -8.95 3.55
C PHE A 19 10.37 -8.86 2.76
N GLN A 20 11.24 -9.86 2.86
CA GLN A 20 12.45 -9.94 2.03
C GLN A 20 12.11 -10.06 0.55
N LYS A 21 11.16 -10.95 0.21
CA LYS A 21 10.74 -11.15 -1.17
C LYS A 21 10.04 -9.92 -1.75
N LEU A 22 9.19 -9.29 -0.95
CA LEU A 22 8.50 -8.05 -1.32
C LEU A 22 9.52 -6.94 -1.63
N ARG A 23 10.50 -6.73 -0.75
CA ARG A 23 11.57 -5.74 -0.96
C ARG A 23 12.34 -6.01 -2.25
N GLU A 24 12.69 -7.27 -2.52
CA GLU A 24 13.38 -7.67 -3.76
C GLU A 24 12.54 -7.31 -5.00
N LEU A 25 11.23 -7.61 -4.98
CA LEU A 25 10.33 -7.35 -6.10
C LEU A 25 10.14 -5.85 -6.33
N CYS A 26 9.84 -5.09 -5.29
CA CYS A 26 9.69 -3.63 -5.39
C CYS A 26 10.98 -2.97 -5.89
N GLY A 27 12.14 -3.39 -5.38
CA GLY A 27 13.44 -2.88 -5.83
C GLY A 27 13.66 -3.10 -7.33
N ARG A 28 13.36 -4.30 -7.85
CA ARG A 28 13.48 -4.58 -9.28
C ARG A 28 12.54 -3.74 -10.15
N ILE A 29 11.35 -3.41 -9.66
CA ILE A 29 10.44 -2.52 -10.37
C ILE A 29 11.04 -1.12 -10.44
N CYS A 30 11.55 -0.61 -9.32
CA CYS A 30 12.23 0.69 -9.28
C CYS A 30 13.47 0.75 -10.19
N ASP A 31 14.35 -0.26 -10.13
CA ASP A 31 15.53 -0.35 -10.99
C ASP A 31 15.16 -0.29 -12.49
N ALA A 32 14.08 -0.97 -12.88
CA ALA A 32 13.58 -0.96 -14.26
C ALA A 32 13.03 0.41 -14.68
N SER A 33 12.38 1.12 -13.75
CA SER A 33 11.91 2.50 -13.97
C SER A 33 13.08 3.48 -14.11
N GLU A 34 14.15 3.33 -13.32
CA GLU A 34 15.32 4.21 -13.37
C GLU A 34 16.08 4.15 -14.70
N ILE A 35 16.08 2.98 -15.36
CA ILE A 35 16.67 2.81 -16.70
C ILE A 35 15.68 3.03 -17.84
N GLU A 36 14.46 3.50 -17.53
CA GLU A 36 13.38 3.78 -18.48
C GLU A 36 12.99 2.58 -19.39
N ASP A 37 13.23 1.35 -18.93
CA ASP A 37 12.88 0.14 -19.69
C ASP A 37 11.43 -0.26 -19.40
N ALA A 38 10.51 0.25 -20.21
CA ALA A 38 9.08 0.00 -20.07
C ALA A 38 8.71 -1.50 -20.16
N VAL A 39 9.46 -2.28 -20.96
CA VAL A 39 9.21 -3.73 -21.11
C VAL A 39 9.63 -4.45 -19.85
N LEU A 40 10.85 -4.17 -19.36
CA LEU A 40 11.34 -4.74 -18.11
C LEU A 40 10.44 -4.34 -16.94
N HIS A 41 10.03 -3.07 -16.87
CA HIS A 41 9.13 -2.57 -15.84
C HIS A 41 7.80 -3.35 -15.84
N ALA A 42 7.19 -3.58 -17.01
CA ALA A 42 5.98 -4.40 -17.12
C ALA A 42 6.19 -5.85 -16.65
N VAL A 43 7.32 -6.46 -16.98
CA VAL A 43 7.68 -7.81 -16.51
C VAL A 43 7.83 -7.84 -14.98
N ARG A 44 8.49 -6.85 -14.37
CA ARG A 44 8.68 -6.81 -12.91
C ARG A 44 7.38 -6.57 -12.15
N LYS A 45 6.47 -5.76 -12.70
CA LYS A 45 5.10 -5.66 -12.15
C LYS A 45 4.34 -6.98 -12.25
N GLN A 46 4.55 -7.75 -13.31
CA GLN A 46 3.95 -9.08 -13.44
C GLN A 46 4.49 -10.06 -12.38
N ASP A 47 5.80 -10.02 -12.11
CA ASP A 47 6.43 -10.84 -11.04
C ASP A 47 5.77 -10.56 -9.66
N LEU A 48 5.50 -9.28 -9.34
CA LEU A 48 4.81 -8.89 -8.10
C LEU A 48 3.35 -9.40 -8.07
N ARG A 49 2.61 -9.24 -9.18
CA ARG A 49 1.22 -9.73 -9.31
C ARG A 49 1.13 -11.23 -9.11
N ASP A 50 2.05 -11.98 -9.72
CA ASP A 50 2.11 -13.43 -9.61
C ASP A 50 2.44 -13.86 -8.18
N TYR A 51 3.40 -13.19 -7.54
CA TYR A 51 3.72 -13.45 -6.14
C TYR A 51 2.53 -13.18 -5.21
N HIS A 52 1.88 -12.02 -5.33
CA HIS A 52 0.68 -11.69 -4.55
C HIS A 52 -0.44 -12.72 -4.75
N ARG A 53 -0.69 -13.14 -5.99
CA ARG A 53 -1.68 -14.18 -6.32
C ARG A 53 -1.34 -15.50 -5.62
N THR A 54 -0.10 -15.98 -5.75
CA THR A 54 0.34 -17.23 -5.11
C THR A 54 0.20 -17.19 -3.58
N GLN A 55 0.58 -16.09 -2.94
CA GLN A 55 0.40 -15.94 -1.49
C GLN A 55 -1.09 -16.00 -1.11
N THR A 56 -1.94 -15.27 -1.83
CA THR A 56 -3.39 -15.23 -1.56
C THR A 56 -4.05 -16.60 -1.76
N GLU A 57 -3.66 -17.35 -2.79
CA GLU A 57 -4.19 -18.69 -3.09
C GLU A 57 -3.88 -19.71 -1.99
N VAL A 58 -2.75 -19.56 -1.29
CA VAL A 58 -2.41 -20.41 -0.13
C VAL A 58 -2.94 -19.84 1.19
N GLY A 59 -3.76 -18.80 1.14
CA GLY A 59 -4.35 -18.15 2.32
C GLY A 59 -3.40 -17.24 3.07
N PHE A 60 -2.23 -16.92 2.50
CA PHE A 60 -1.30 -15.94 3.05
C PHE A 60 -1.61 -14.57 2.46
N TRP A 61 -2.15 -13.68 3.28
CA TRP A 61 -2.36 -12.28 2.91
C TRP A 61 -1.71 -11.38 3.97
N HIS A 62 -1.20 -10.24 3.54
CA HIS A 62 -0.57 -9.26 4.42
C HIS A 62 -0.76 -7.86 3.83
N PRO A 63 -1.10 -6.83 4.63
CA PRO A 63 -1.35 -5.47 4.15
C PRO A 63 -0.23 -4.94 3.27
N ALA A 64 1.04 -5.17 3.64
CA ALA A 64 2.19 -4.74 2.84
C ALA A 64 2.22 -5.33 1.40
N LEU A 65 1.76 -6.58 1.20
CA LEU A 65 1.66 -7.16 -0.15
C LEU A 65 0.61 -6.41 -0.97
N THR A 66 -0.53 -6.11 -0.37
CA THR A 66 -1.64 -5.42 -1.02
C THR A 66 -1.34 -3.94 -1.25
N GLU A 67 -0.62 -3.30 -0.33
CA GLU A 67 -0.12 -1.92 -0.49
C GLU A 67 0.86 -1.82 -1.66
N ALA A 68 1.85 -2.72 -1.77
CA ALA A 68 2.74 -2.73 -2.94
C ALA A 68 1.99 -2.96 -4.27
N MET A 69 0.89 -3.72 -4.26
CA MET A 69 0.04 -3.84 -5.45
C MET A 69 -0.64 -2.51 -5.83
N ALA A 70 -0.92 -1.64 -4.86
CA ALA A 70 -1.39 -0.28 -5.09
C ALA A 70 -0.26 0.61 -5.65
N ASP A 71 0.93 0.59 -5.04
CA ASP A 71 2.08 1.42 -5.43
C ASP A 71 2.41 1.27 -6.93
N PHE A 72 2.26 0.06 -7.47
CA PHE A 72 2.58 -0.27 -8.86
C PHE A 72 1.37 -0.47 -9.77
N ALA A 73 0.16 -0.15 -9.30
CA ALA A 73 -1.03 -0.19 -10.15
C ALA A 73 -1.08 1.00 -11.13
N GLU A 74 -1.59 0.73 -12.33
CA GLU A 74 -1.47 1.64 -13.47
C GLU A 74 -2.51 2.78 -13.42
N ASP A 75 -3.68 2.49 -12.87
CA ASP A 75 -4.80 3.43 -12.83
C ASP A 75 -5.24 3.74 -11.40
N THR A 76 -5.67 4.99 -11.19
CA THR A 76 -6.13 5.50 -9.89
C THR A 76 -7.26 4.67 -9.27
N PRO A 77 -8.31 4.23 -10.01
CA PRO A 77 -9.34 3.36 -9.43
C PRO A 77 -8.78 2.06 -8.82
N THR A 78 -7.83 1.41 -9.50
CA THR A 78 -7.16 0.21 -9.00
C THR A 78 -6.29 0.52 -7.78
N ARG A 79 -5.54 1.63 -7.78
CA ARG A 79 -4.74 2.06 -6.60
C ARG A 79 -5.63 2.28 -5.38
N ILE A 80 -6.70 3.06 -5.52
CA ILE A 80 -7.69 3.30 -4.45
C ILE A 80 -8.25 1.97 -3.90
N LYS A 81 -8.60 1.04 -4.78
CA LYS A 81 -9.13 -0.27 -4.36
C LYS A 81 -8.12 -1.03 -3.51
N PHE A 82 -6.85 -1.08 -3.92
CA PHE A 82 -5.82 -1.81 -3.20
C PHE A 82 -5.43 -1.12 -1.88
N TYR A 83 -5.25 0.20 -1.84
CA TYR A 83 -4.98 0.88 -0.58
C TYR A 83 -6.08 0.67 0.46
N ARG A 84 -7.37 0.75 0.05
CA ARG A 84 -8.50 0.44 0.95
C ARG A 84 -8.41 -0.98 1.51
N LEU A 85 -8.11 -1.95 0.66
CA LEU A 85 -7.96 -3.34 1.09
C LEU A 85 -6.76 -3.52 2.03
N ALA A 86 -5.63 -2.86 1.76
CA ALA A 86 -4.46 -2.88 2.64
C ALA A 86 -4.78 -2.28 4.03
N ILE A 87 -5.55 -1.18 4.08
CA ILE A 87 -6.01 -0.59 5.34
C ILE A 87 -6.93 -1.55 6.12
N GLU A 88 -7.88 -2.20 5.45
CA GLU A 88 -8.76 -3.20 6.07
C GLU A 88 -7.97 -4.38 6.65
N GLN A 89 -7.02 -4.91 5.88
CA GLN A 89 -6.13 -6.00 6.33
C GLN A 89 -5.23 -5.56 7.49
N GLY A 90 -4.68 -4.34 7.43
CA GLY A 90 -3.85 -3.78 8.50
C GLY A 90 -4.63 -3.62 9.80
N LYS A 91 -5.87 -3.13 9.74
CA LYS A 91 -6.78 -3.07 10.90
C LYS A 91 -7.06 -4.47 11.46
N ALA A 92 -7.32 -5.46 10.61
CA ALA A 92 -7.57 -6.84 11.04
C ALA A 92 -6.36 -7.47 11.74
N LEU A 93 -5.14 -7.14 11.31
CA LEU A 93 -3.88 -7.64 11.88
C LEU A 93 -3.27 -6.74 12.95
N GLN A 94 -3.93 -5.62 13.29
CA GLN A 94 -3.42 -4.59 14.20
C GLN A 94 -2.03 -4.08 13.78
N GLN A 95 -1.81 -3.96 12.47
CA GLN A 95 -0.60 -3.37 11.89
C GLN A 95 -0.79 -1.88 11.63
N PRO A 96 0.28 -1.08 11.63
CA PRO A 96 0.23 0.29 11.14
C PRO A 96 -0.29 0.36 9.69
N THR A 97 -1.04 1.41 9.37
CA THR A 97 -1.67 1.64 8.06
C THR A 97 -1.44 3.06 7.54
N TYR A 98 -0.55 3.82 8.17
CA TYR A 98 -0.44 5.26 7.94
C TYR A 98 0.12 5.58 6.55
N THR A 99 1.04 4.76 6.04
CA THR A 99 1.55 4.86 4.67
C THR A 99 0.41 4.70 3.66
N ALA A 100 -0.32 3.58 3.71
CA ALA A 100 -1.48 3.34 2.86
C ALA A 100 -2.60 4.40 3.01
N LEU A 101 -2.79 4.99 4.20
CA LEU A 101 -3.73 6.09 4.42
C LEU A 101 -3.29 7.38 3.69
N LEU A 102 -2.01 7.73 3.80
CA LEU A 102 -1.44 8.91 3.14
C LEU A 102 -1.48 8.75 1.61
N ASP A 103 -1.11 7.58 1.09
CA ASP A 103 -1.12 7.33 -0.34
C ASP A 103 -2.56 7.24 -0.90
N LEU A 104 -3.48 6.63 -0.15
CA LEU A 104 -4.91 6.68 -0.49
C LEU A 104 -5.43 8.11 -0.54
N ALA A 105 -4.99 8.99 0.36
CA ALA A 105 -5.42 10.38 0.36
C ALA A 105 -5.02 11.10 -0.93
N HIS A 106 -3.78 10.87 -1.39
CA HIS A 106 -3.31 11.44 -2.65
C HIS A 106 -4.19 10.98 -3.82
N GLU A 107 -4.44 9.68 -3.95
CA GLU A 107 -5.28 9.15 -5.02
C GLU A 107 -6.74 9.64 -4.94
N LEU A 108 -7.28 9.81 -3.73
CA LEU A 108 -8.63 10.35 -3.52
C LEU A 108 -8.71 11.82 -3.92
N HIS A 109 -7.68 12.61 -3.64
CA HIS A 109 -7.62 14.01 -4.03
C HIS A 109 -7.58 14.17 -5.55
N GLU A 110 -6.77 13.36 -6.25
CA GLU A 110 -6.67 13.35 -7.71
C GLU A 110 -8.02 13.12 -8.42
N VAL A 111 -8.93 12.37 -7.79
CA VAL A 111 -10.30 12.13 -8.31
C VAL A 111 -11.36 13.07 -7.72
N GLY A 112 -10.95 14.16 -7.06
CA GLY A 112 -11.83 15.18 -6.51
C GLY A 112 -12.57 14.79 -5.23
N ARG A 113 -12.17 13.71 -4.56
CA ARG A 113 -12.76 13.24 -3.28
C ARG A 113 -12.03 13.86 -2.09
N THR A 114 -11.93 15.19 -2.08
CA THR A 114 -11.13 15.98 -1.14
C THR A 114 -11.48 15.71 0.32
N GLU A 115 -12.76 15.63 0.69
CA GLU A 115 -13.17 15.37 2.08
C GLU A 115 -12.67 14.01 2.60
N GLU A 116 -12.71 12.99 1.75
CA GLU A 116 -12.21 11.65 2.11
C GLU A 116 -10.67 11.62 2.16
N ALA A 117 -10.01 12.34 1.27
CA ALA A 117 -8.55 12.51 1.29
C ALA A 117 -8.09 13.18 2.60
N GLU A 118 -8.74 14.27 3.02
CA GLU A 118 -8.43 14.93 4.29
C GLU A 118 -8.62 14.00 5.50
N ALA A 119 -9.69 13.21 5.50
CA ALA A 119 -9.93 12.23 6.56
C ALA A 119 -8.79 11.20 6.64
N CYS A 120 -8.36 10.68 5.49
CA CYS A 120 -7.23 9.74 5.41
C CYS A 120 -5.92 10.37 5.91
N LEU A 121 -5.62 11.62 5.55
CA LEU A 121 -4.44 12.33 6.04
C LEU A 121 -4.47 12.54 7.56
N ARG A 122 -5.62 12.94 8.12
CA ARG A 122 -5.76 13.13 9.57
C ARG A 122 -5.56 11.81 10.32
N ASP A 123 -6.18 10.73 9.86
CA ASP A 123 -6.05 9.40 10.47
C ASP A 123 -4.61 8.87 10.35
N GLY A 124 -4.01 8.97 9.17
CA GLY A 124 -2.64 8.52 8.93
C GLY A 124 -1.62 9.31 9.76
N ARG A 125 -1.77 10.64 9.81
CA ARG A 125 -0.95 11.51 10.67
C ARG A 125 -1.06 11.14 12.14
N ALA A 126 -2.27 10.91 12.64
CA ALA A 126 -2.48 10.55 14.04
C ALA A 126 -1.81 9.22 14.39
N GLN A 127 -1.86 8.25 13.49
CA GLN A 127 -1.19 6.95 13.67
C GLN A 127 0.35 7.08 13.59
N ALA A 128 0.88 7.85 12.63
CA ALA A 128 2.32 8.14 12.55
C ALA A 128 2.82 8.84 13.82
N GLN A 129 2.03 9.78 14.36
CA GLN A 129 2.32 10.45 15.63
C GLN A 129 2.34 9.49 16.82
N ALA A 130 1.40 8.54 16.88
CA ALA A 130 1.38 7.52 17.93
C ALA A 130 2.61 6.59 17.88
N LEU A 131 3.22 6.43 16.70
CA LEU A 131 4.42 5.61 16.48
C LEU A 131 5.73 6.41 16.52
N GLY A 132 5.67 7.74 16.64
CA GLY A 132 6.85 8.60 16.67
C GLY A 132 7.56 8.75 15.32
N ASP A 133 6.85 8.55 14.21
CA ASP A 133 7.42 8.58 12.87
C ASP A 133 7.36 9.99 12.26
N SER A 134 8.38 10.81 12.53
CA SER A 134 8.40 12.23 12.16
C SER A 134 8.35 12.47 10.65
N PHE A 135 8.95 11.58 9.85
CA PHE A 135 8.95 11.71 8.40
C PHE A 135 7.52 11.68 7.82
N TRP A 136 6.68 10.78 8.33
CA TRP A 136 5.30 10.65 7.86
C TRP A 136 4.35 11.68 8.48
N ILE A 137 4.64 12.19 9.68
CA ILE A 137 3.94 13.35 10.23
C ILE A 137 4.16 14.57 9.32
N GLU A 138 5.42 14.87 8.97
CA GLU A 138 5.78 15.99 8.11
C GLU A 138 5.19 15.85 6.70
N ASN A 139 5.19 14.64 6.13
CA ASN A 139 4.53 14.40 4.85
C ASN A 139 3.02 14.64 4.92
N ALA A 140 2.32 14.13 5.93
CA ALA A 140 0.89 14.37 6.07
C ALA A 140 0.57 15.86 6.22
N ASP A 141 1.37 16.60 7.01
CA ASP A 141 1.21 18.04 7.21
C ASP A 141 1.44 18.82 5.91
N ARG A 142 2.44 18.43 5.11
CA ARG A 142 2.69 19.01 3.78
C ARG A 142 1.50 18.80 2.84
N TYR A 143 1.00 17.57 2.71
CA TYR A 143 -0.16 17.26 1.85
C TYR A 143 -1.42 18.00 2.28
N LEU A 144 -1.70 18.07 3.59
CA LEU A 144 -2.84 18.84 4.11
C LEU A 144 -2.75 20.32 3.77
N ALA A 145 -1.55 20.90 3.74
CA ALA A 145 -1.34 22.29 3.35
C ALA A 145 -1.51 22.48 1.83
N GLU A 146 -1.01 21.56 1.01
CA GLU A 146 -1.14 21.59 -0.45
C GLU A 146 -2.61 21.51 -0.89
N MET A 147 -3.44 20.69 -0.24
CA MET A 147 -4.88 20.57 -0.55
C MET A 147 -5.70 21.83 -0.24
N GLN A 148 -5.18 22.74 0.61
CA GLN A 148 -5.85 24.00 0.95
C GLN A 148 -5.52 25.13 -0.03
N LEU A 149 -4.56 24.92 -0.93
CA LEU A 149 -4.24 25.87 -1.99
C LEU A 149 -5.21 25.67 -3.16
N PRO A 150 -5.65 26.76 -3.83
CA PRO A 150 -6.40 26.62 -5.08
C PRO A 150 -5.54 25.88 -6.13
N PRO A 151 -6.15 25.05 -7.00
CA PRO A 151 -5.40 24.35 -8.04
C PRO A 151 -4.67 25.36 -8.94
N ALA A 152 -3.42 25.04 -9.29
CA ALA A 152 -2.57 25.86 -10.15
C ALA A 152 -3.09 25.96 -11.59
#